data_AF-A0A840AEN6-F1
#
_entry.id   AF-A0A840AEN6-F1
#
_cell.length_a   1.000
_cell.length_b   1.000
_cell.length_c   1.000
_cell.angle_alpha   90.00
_cell.angle_beta   90.00
_cell.angle_gamma   90.00
#
_symmetry.space_group_name_H-M   'P 1'
#
loop_
_entity.id
_entity.type
_entity.pdbx_description
1 polymer ?
#
loop_
_entity_poly.entity_id
_entity_poly.type
_entity_poly.pdbx_seq_one_letter_code
_entity_poly.pdbx_strand_id
1 'polypeptide(L)'
;MLEVWAQRLTIPGLPEWSGLAVLLVLILLVLCVLVMPFSVFGVKGRLDSIEAQLDDLRADIRALAARGIPLATRDEAPPPSVAAAPPETHGRRAEPRINWPQGR
;
A
#
# COMPACT_ATOMS: atom_id res chain seq x y z
N MET A 1 24.65 -5.34 -33.16
CA MET A 1 24.11 -4.03 -32.72
C MET A 1 24.03 -3.93 -31.19
N LEU A 2 23.28 -4.81 -30.51
CA LEU A 2 23.21 -4.85 -29.03
C LEU A 2 24.57 -5.09 -28.36
N GLU A 3 25.41 -5.91 -28.98
CA GLU A 3 26.79 -6.16 -28.52
C GLU A 3 27.62 -4.87 -28.45
N VAL A 4 27.49 -3.97 -29.43
CA VAL A 4 28.21 -2.69 -29.45
C VAL A 4 27.82 -1.81 -28.26
N TRP A 5 26.53 -1.82 -27.89
CA TRP A 5 26.04 -1.10 -26.71
C TRP A 5 26.55 -1.76 -25.42
N ALA A 6 26.48 -3.09 -25.31
CA ALA A 6 27.00 -3.80 -24.15
C ALA A 6 28.51 -3.54 -23.94
N GLN A 7 29.28 -3.50 -25.03
CA GLN A 7 30.73 -3.24 -25.00
C GLN A 7 31.08 -1.80 -24.64
N ARG A 8 30.16 -0.83 -24.83
CA ARG A 8 30.32 0.54 -24.32
C ARG A 8 30.01 0.66 -22.84
N LEU A 9 29.20 -0.24 -22.30
CA LEU A 9 28.83 -0.29 -20.87
C LEU A 9 29.74 -1.22 -20.06
N THR A 10 30.68 -1.94 -20.69
CA THR A 10 31.63 -2.77 -19.97
C THR A 10 32.66 -1.90 -19.25
N ILE A 11 32.85 -2.16 -17.95
CA ILE A 11 33.86 -1.48 -17.13
C ILE A 11 35.16 -2.29 -17.29
N PRO A 12 36.30 -1.66 -17.62
CA PRO A 12 37.56 -2.38 -17.79
C PRO A 12 37.95 -3.06 -16.47
N GLY A 13 37.97 -4.41 -16.48
CA GLY A 13 38.22 -5.25 -15.30
C GLY A 13 37.04 -6.09 -14.81
N LEU A 14 35.84 -5.95 -15.41
CA LEU A 14 34.65 -6.75 -15.09
C LEU A 14 34.31 -7.76 -16.21
N PRO A 15 33.62 -8.87 -15.89
CA PRO A 15 33.26 -9.91 -16.85
C PRO A 15 32.47 -9.39 -18.06
N GLU A 16 32.61 -10.07 -19.19
CA GLU A 16 32.00 -9.69 -20.48
C GLU A 16 30.46 -9.62 -20.43
N TRP A 17 29.83 -10.39 -19.55
CA TRP A 17 28.37 -10.39 -19.34
C TRP A 17 27.86 -9.15 -18.58
N SER A 18 28.74 -8.37 -17.93
CA SER A 18 28.36 -7.22 -17.12
C SER A 18 27.68 -6.12 -17.94
N GLY A 19 28.16 -5.84 -19.14
CA GLY A 19 27.55 -4.86 -20.05
C GLY A 19 26.11 -5.24 -20.43
N LEU A 20 25.85 -6.54 -20.62
CA LEU A 20 24.51 -7.06 -20.92
C LEU A 20 23.59 -6.98 -19.69
N ALA A 21 24.11 -7.29 -18.49
CA ALA A 21 23.37 -7.14 -17.24
C ALA A 21 22.99 -5.67 -16.96
N VAL A 22 23.91 -4.72 -17.16
CA VAL A 22 23.62 -3.29 -16.99
C VAL A 22 22.59 -2.81 -18.01
N LEU A 23 22.70 -3.25 -19.28
CA LEU A 23 21.72 -2.93 -20.31
C LEU A 23 20.32 -3.44 -19.94
N LEU A 24 20.22 -4.67 -19.41
CA LEU A 24 18.96 -5.26 -18.93
C LEU A 24 18.36 -4.43 -17.79
N VAL A 25 19.17 -4.05 -16.80
CA VAL A 25 18.72 -3.21 -15.67
C VAL A 25 18.24 -1.85 -16.15
N LEU A 26 18.94 -1.21 -17.09
CA LEU A 26 18.52 0.05 -17.68
C LEU A 26 17.17 -0.07 -18.41
N ILE A 27 16.99 -1.12 -19.21
CA ILE A 27 15.72 -1.40 -19.89
C ILE A 27 14.59 -1.58 -18.87
N LEU A 28 14.84 -2.37 -17.82
CA LEU A 28 13.86 -2.61 -16.77
C LEU A 28 13.51 -1.32 -16.01
N LEU A 29 14.49 -0.45 -15.75
CA LEU A 29 14.28 0.84 -15.10
C LEU A 29 13.42 1.77 -15.98
N VAL A 30 13.72 1.86 -17.28
CA VAL A 30 12.88 2.60 -18.24
C VAL A 30 11.46 2.05 -18.24
N LEU A 31 11.30 0.72 -18.23
CA LEU A 31 9.99 0.09 -18.19
C LEU A 31 9.25 0.39 -16.88
N CYS A 32 9.94 0.36 -15.73
CA CYS A 32 9.39 0.77 -14.44
C CYS A 32 8.96 2.24 -14.44
N VAL A 33 9.77 3.15 -15.00
CA VAL A 33 9.41 4.56 -15.15
C VAL A 33 8.20 4.71 -16.07
N LEU A 34 8.06 3.86 -17.09
CA LEU A 34 6.92 3.88 -18.02
C LEU A 34 5.65 3.26 -17.41
N VAL A 35 5.78 2.28 -16.51
CA VAL A 35 4.67 1.66 -15.77
C VAL A 35 4.25 2.51 -14.56
N MET A 36 5.17 3.25 -13.95
CA MET A 36 4.90 4.18 -12.85
C MET A 36 3.72 5.13 -13.10
N PRO A 37 3.60 5.84 -14.24
CA PRO A 37 2.46 6.71 -14.49
C PRO A 37 1.15 5.92 -14.47
N PHE A 38 1.10 4.71 -15.04
CA PHE A 38 -0.11 3.89 -15.00
C PHE A 38 -0.46 3.45 -13.58
N SER A 39 0.53 3.13 -12.76
CA SER A 39 0.34 2.80 -11.34
C SER A 39 -0.12 4.00 -10.51
N VAL A 40 0.45 5.18 -10.77
CA VAL A 40 0.12 6.44 -10.07
C VAL A 40 -1.26 6.97 -10.49
N PHE A 41 -1.60 6.94 -11.78
CA PHE A 41 -2.91 7.38 -12.28
C PHE A 41 -4.02 6.41 -11.89
N GLY A 42 -3.75 5.10 -11.86
CA GLY A 42 -4.71 4.09 -11.42
C GLY A 42 -5.04 4.20 -9.93
N VAL A 43 -4.04 4.40 -9.08
CA VAL A 43 -4.23 4.58 -7.63
C VAL A 43 -4.89 5.93 -7.34
N LYS A 44 -4.47 7.03 -7.99
CA LYS A 44 -5.04 8.36 -7.78
C LYS A 44 -6.54 8.42 -8.10
N GLY A 45 -6.97 7.87 -9.25
CA GLY A 45 -8.39 7.83 -9.59
C GLY A 45 -9.23 6.96 -8.63
N ARG A 46 -8.64 5.92 -8.04
CA ARG A 46 -9.30 5.12 -7.01
C ARG A 46 -9.42 5.88 -5.70
N LEU A 47 -8.39 6.63 -5.29
CA LEU A 47 -8.47 7.51 -4.13
C LEU A 47 -9.53 8.60 -4.33
N ASP A 48 -9.57 9.27 -5.48
CA ASP A 48 -10.57 10.31 -5.77
C ASP A 48 -12.00 9.73 -5.65
N SER A 49 -12.22 8.51 -6.14
CA SER A 49 -13.52 7.83 -6.00
C SER A 49 -13.86 7.45 -4.55
N ILE A 50 -12.86 7.05 -3.75
CA ILE A 50 -13.02 6.70 -2.34
C ILE A 50 -13.27 7.96 -1.51
N GLU A 51 -12.63 9.08 -1.82
CA GLU A 51 -12.86 10.38 -1.19
C GLU A 51 -14.30 10.85 -1.41
N ALA A 52 -14.79 10.78 -2.66
CA ALA A 52 -16.18 11.07 -2.97
C ALA A 52 -17.16 10.16 -2.20
N GLN A 53 -16.85 8.86 -2.09
CA GLN A 53 -17.66 7.92 -1.31
C GLN A 53 -17.63 8.24 0.20
N LEU A 54 -16.47 8.64 0.74
CA LEU A 54 -16.31 8.97 2.15
C LEU A 54 -17.12 10.21 2.53
N ASP A 55 -17.14 11.22 1.66
CA ASP A 55 -17.93 12.44 1.87
C ASP A 55 -19.43 12.16 1.89
N ASP A 56 -19.91 11.28 1.01
CA ASP A 56 -21.30 10.86 0.95
C ASP A 56 -21.69 10.08 2.23
N LEU A 57 -20.89 9.09 2.62
CA LEU A 57 -21.09 8.35 3.89
C LEU A 57 -21.06 9.28 5.11
N ARG A 58 -20.20 10.30 5.11
CA ARG A 58 -20.13 11.30 6.18
C ARG A 58 -21.34 12.21 6.20
N ALA A 59 -21.94 12.51 5.05
CA ALA A 59 -23.21 13.23 4.97
C ALA A 59 -24.36 12.37 5.53
N ASP A 60 -24.40 11.10 5.17
CA ASP A 60 -25.39 10.14 5.68
C ASP A 60 -25.32 9.96 7.19
N ILE A 61 -24.12 9.78 7.76
CA ILE A 61 -23.94 9.69 9.21
C ILE A 61 -24.42 10.96 9.91
N ARG A 62 -24.13 12.15 9.37
CA ARG A 62 -24.62 13.42 9.92
C ARG A 62 -26.15 13.51 9.85
N ALA A 63 -26.76 13.05 8.76
CA ALA A 63 -28.20 13.00 8.61
C ALA A 63 -28.86 12.02 9.60
N LEU A 64 -28.26 10.84 9.82
CA LEU A 64 -28.72 9.85 10.80
C LEU A 64 -28.57 10.35 12.24
N ALA A 65 -27.46 11.01 12.55
CA ALA A 65 -27.24 11.64 13.85
C ALA A 65 -28.25 12.78 14.10
N ALA A 66 -28.53 13.60 13.10
CA ALA A 66 -29.54 14.66 13.18
C ALA A 66 -30.97 14.11 13.39
N ARG A 67 -31.24 12.88 12.91
CA ARG A 67 -32.49 12.15 13.18
C ARG A 67 -32.54 11.54 14.58
N GLY A 68 -31.52 11.75 15.42
CA GLY A 68 -31.48 11.27 16.80
C GLY A 68 -31.26 9.77 16.92
N ILE A 69 -30.76 9.10 15.88
CA ILE A 69 -30.35 7.70 15.96
C ILE A 69 -29.08 7.65 16.80
N PRO A 70 -29.06 6.96 17.96
CA PRO A 70 -27.86 6.86 18.77
C PRO A 70 -26.82 6.08 17.98
N LEU A 71 -25.78 6.77 17.48
CA LEU A 71 -24.55 6.10 17.09
C LEU A 71 -23.98 5.49 18.37
N ALA A 72 -23.72 4.19 18.36
CA ALA A 72 -22.97 3.54 19.42
C ALA A 72 -21.56 4.16 19.42
N THR A 73 -21.37 5.24 20.18
CA THR A 73 -20.05 5.70 20.57
C THR A 73 -19.40 4.52 21.25
N ARG A 74 -18.32 4.02 20.65
CA ARG A 74 -17.47 3.04 21.33
C ARG A 74 -16.85 3.80 22.50
N ASP A 75 -17.54 3.79 23.62
CA ASP A 75 -17.11 4.47 24.84
C ASP A 75 -15.68 4.03 25.17
N GLU A 76 -14.88 5.05 25.44
CA GLU A 76 -13.50 5.00 25.90
C GLU A 76 -13.34 3.88 26.95
N ALA A 77 -12.69 2.78 26.57
CA ALA A 77 -12.26 1.80 27.56
C ALA A 77 -11.23 2.48 28.47
N PRO A 78 -11.35 2.39 29.81
CA PRO A 78 -10.41 3.02 30.73
C PRO A 78 -8.97 2.59 30.36
N PRO A 79 -7.99 3.52 30.36
CA PRO A 79 -6.61 3.14 30.04
C PRO A 79 -6.17 2.05 31.00
N PRO A 80 -5.64 0.90 30.51
CA PRO A 80 -5.11 -0.12 31.40
C PRO A 80 -3.98 0.52 32.20
N SER A 81 -4.16 0.57 33.52
CA SER A 81 -3.11 1.03 34.42
C SER A 81 -1.88 0.17 34.19
N VAL A 82 -0.74 0.84 33.98
CA VAL A 82 0.58 0.24 33.81
C VAL A 82 0.98 -0.43 35.12
N ALA A 83 0.47 -1.63 35.36
CA ALA A 83 0.84 -2.47 36.49
C ALA A 83 1.17 -3.87 35.96
N ALA A 84 2.48 -4.12 35.91
CA ALA A 84 3.19 -5.40 35.73
C ALA A 84 3.29 -5.99 34.30
N ALA A 85 4.36 -5.63 33.58
CA ALA A 85 5.10 -6.58 32.73
C ALA A 85 6.03 -7.43 33.64
N PRO A 86 6.53 -8.66 33.31
CA PRO A 86 6.78 -9.32 31.99
C PRO A 86 6.44 -10.86 31.99
N PRO A 87 6.86 -11.75 31.03
CA PRO A 87 7.55 -11.58 29.74
C PRO A 87 6.76 -12.05 28.50
N GLU A 88 7.00 -11.33 27.42
CA GLU A 88 7.06 -11.73 26.01
C GLU A 88 6.97 -13.24 25.69
N THR A 89 5.77 -13.74 25.39
CA THR A 89 5.59 -14.95 24.58
C THR A 89 5.39 -14.52 23.13
N HIS A 90 6.49 -14.38 22.40
CA HIS A 90 6.49 -14.31 20.93
C HIS A 90 5.89 -15.62 20.38
N GLY A 91 4.58 -15.62 20.10
CA GLY A 91 3.93 -16.86 19.68
C GLY A 91 2.43 -16.79 19.44
N ARG A 92 1.92 -15.69 18.87
CA ARG A 92 0.60 -15.70 18.22
C ARG A 92 0.52 -14.58 17.19
N ARG A 93 1.00 -14.86 15.97
CA ARG A 93 0.56 -14.12 14.78
C ARG A 93 -0.95 -14.34 14.67
N ALA A 94 -1.72 -13.40 15.21
CA ALA A 94 -3.16 -13.36 15.07
C ALA A 94 -3.49 -13.20 13.57
N GLU A 95 -4.32 -14.10 13.06
CA GLU A 95 -4.82 -14.14 11.68
C GLU A 95 -5.41 -12.79 11.24
N PRO A 96 -5.29 -12.40 9.96
CA PRO A 96 -6.20 -11.44 9.39
C PRO A 96 -7.46 -12.19 8.93
N ARG A 97 -8.40 -12.47 9.84
CA ARG A 97 -9.75 -12.88 9.41
C ARG A 97 -10.50 -11.65 8.91
N ILE A 98 -10.30 -11.36 7.63
CA ILE A 98 -11.06 -10.37 6.90
C ILE A 98 -12.50 -10.90 6.79
N ASN A 99 -13.40 -10.37 7.62
CA ASN A 99 -14.83 -10.66 7.59
C ASN A 99 -15.53 -9.59 6.74
N TRP A 100 -15.84 -9.91 5.48
CA TRP A 100 -16.61 -9.05 4.58
C TRP A 100 -18.11 -9.17 4.88
N PRO A 101 -18.85 -8.09 5.17
CA PRO A 101 -20.28 -8.21 5.42
C PRO A 101 -21.00 -8.78 4.18
N GLN A 102 -21.58 -9.97 4.33
CA GLN A 102 -22.53 -10.55 3.38
C GLN A 102 -23.85 -9.78 3.52
N GLY A 103 -24.02 -8.75 2.68
CA GLY A 103 -25.25 -7.98 2.58
C GLY A 103 -26.42 -8.85 2.11
N ARG A 104 -27.51 -8.81 2.87
CA ARG A 104 -28.85 -9.22 2.43
C ARG A 104 -29.53 -8.08 1.69
#